data_AF-T1BW10-F1
#
_entry.id   AF-T1BW10-F1
#
_cell.length_a   1.000
_cell.length_b   1.000
_cell.length_c   1.000
_cell.angle_alpha   90.00
_cell.angle_beta   90.00
_cell.angle_gamma   90.00
#
_symmetry.space_group_name_H-M   'P 1'
#
loop_
_entity.id
_entity.type
_entity.pdbx_description
1 polymer ?
#
loop_
_entity_poly.entity_id
_entity_poly.type
_entity_poly.pdbx_seq_one_letter_code
_entity_poly.pdbx_strand_id
1 'polypeptide(L)'
;SFNSPYGACSKCSGLGVLLEVDPTLLVPYPDLSIAETAIKILEHRAFSDIRNRFMKFLEISGISRFTPFGKLPASDIDMIFHGTSPEKGSPQNFRFAGLLGFLQDLYQKGNISIWAKSELESVMSEKDCDACGGARLNPEALAVRVSDLSIRDFSNMTIHQASCFIDQMALSRK
;
A
#
# COMPACT_ATOMS: atom_id res chain seq x y z
N SER A 1 3.43 -3.62 24.88
CA SER A 1 3.98 -4.64 23.97
C SER A 1 3.19 -4.63 22.68
N PHE A 2 3.83 -4.69 21.52
CA PHE A 2 3.15 -4.78 20.22
C PHE A 2 2.54 -6.17 19.96
N ASN A 3 2.91 -7.19 20.74
CA ASN A 3 2.30 -8.53 20.70
C ASN A 3 1.01 -8.63 21.54
N SER A 4 0.52 -7.51 22.08
CA SER A 4 -0.68 -7.46 22.91
C SER A 4 -1.66 -6.42 22.34
N PRO A 5 -2.97 -6.70 22.29
CA PRO A 5 -3.97 -5.75 21.81
C PRO A 5 -3.93 -4.40 22.54
N TYR A 6 -3.51 -4.38 23.81
CA TYR A 6 -3.43 -3.16 24.61
C TYR A 6 -2.34 -2.18 24.17
N GLY A 7 -1.31 -2.65 23.48
CA GLY A 7 -0.17 -1.82 23.06
C GLY A 7 0.10 -1.82 21.56
N ALA A 8 -0.50 -2.73 20.81
CA ALA A 8 -0.33 -2.83 19.37
C ALA A 8 -0.98 -1.65 18.64
N CYS A 9 -0.35 -1.20 17.55
CA CYS A 9 -1.00 -0.30 16.60
C CYS A 9 -2.26 -0.99 16.04
N SER A 10 -3.41 -0.33 16.14
CA SER A 10 -4.70 -0.88 15.69
C SER A 10 -4.77 -1.09 14.17
N LYS A 11 -4.04 -0.28 13.39
CA LYS A 11 -4.07 -0.34 11.92
C LYS A 11 -3.30 -1.53 11.35
N CYS A 12 -2.11 -1.82 11.89
CA CYS A 12 -1.27 -2.93 11.42
C CYS A 12 -1.23 -4.12 12.38
N SER A 13 -2.06 -4.11 13.44
CA SER A 13 -2.11 -5.16 14.47
C SER A 13 -0.73 -5.48 15.07
N GLY A 14 0.13 -4.48 15.20
CA GLY A 14 1.48 -4.65 15.75
C GLY A 14 2.51 -5.26 14.78
N LEU A 15 2.22 -5.36 13.49
CA LEU A 15 3.19 -5.77 12.47
C LEU A 15 4.18 -4.65 12.14
N GLY A 16 3.72 -3.40 12.13
CA GLY A 16 4.51 -2.22 11.74
C GLY A 16 4.46 -1.94 10.25
N VAL A 17 4.12 -2.94 9.45
CA VAL A 17 3.94 -2.83 8.00
C VAL A 17 2.51 -3.15 7.59
N LEU A 18 2.13 -2.68 6.42
CA LEU A 18 0.90 -3.03 5.72
C LEU A 18 1.27 -3.56 4.34
N LEU A 19 0.54 -4.57 3.89
CA LEU A 19 0.68 -5.06 2.53
C LEU A 19 -0.17 -4.18 1.60
N GLU A 20 0.48 -3.48 0.67
CA GLU A 20 -0.15 -2.60 -0.30
C GLU A 20 0.15 -3.01 -1.73
N VAL A 21 -0.79 -2.75 -2.65
CA VAL A 21 -0.53 -2.93 -4.10
C VAL A 21 0.58 -1.99 -4.55
N ASP A 22 1.61 -2.56 -5.18
CA ASP A 22 2.78 -1.83 -5.65
C ASP A 22 2.65 -1.55 -7.14
N PRO A 23 2.61 -0.28 -7.58
CA PRO A 23 2.51 0.07 -9.00
C PRO A 23 3.65 -0.52 -9.85
N THR A 24 4.85 -0.67 -9.28
CA THR A 24 6.03 -1.19 -9.99
C THR A 24 5.97 -2.70 -10.18
N LEU A 25 5.35 -3.42 -9.23
CA LEU A 25 5.11 -4.87 -9.37
C LEU A 25 3.87 -5.16 -10.20
N LEU A 26 2.88 -4.26 -10.14
CA LEU A 26 1.67 -4.32 -10.95
C LEU A 26 1.96 -4.05 -12.44
N VAL A 27 2.93 -3.18 -12.75
CA VAL A 27 3.39 -2.90 -14.11
C VAL A 27 4.90 -3.15 -14.22
N PRO A 28 5.34 -4.44 -14.26
CA PRO A 28 6.75 -4.79 -14.23
C PRO A 28 7.50 -4.43 -15.52
N TYR A 29 6.78 -4.32 -16.65
CA TYR A 29 7.34 -4.07 -17.97
C TYR A 29 6.68 -2.84 -18.61
N PRO A 30 7.11 -1.61 -18.27
CA PRO A 30 6.49 -0.38 -18.76
C PRO A 30 6.66 -0.15 -20.27
N ASP A 31 7.58 -0.86 -20.92
CA ASP A 31 7.77 -0.83 -22.38
C ASP A 31 6.71 -1.61 -23.15
N LEU A 32 5.95 -2.48 -22.48
CA LEU A 32 4.80 -3.17 -23.06
C LEU A 32 3.55 -2.29 -22.98
N SER A 33 2.66 -2.46 -23.93
CA SER A 33 1.32 -1.86 -23.88
C SER A 33 0.35 -2.68 -23.03
N ILE A 34 -0.80 -2.10 -22.70
CA ILE A 34 -1.87 -2.83 -21.99
C ILE A 34 -2.32 -4.06 -22.80
N ALA A 35 -2.37 -3.94 -24.14
CA ALA A 35 -2.70 -5.05 -25.04
C ALA A 35 -1.65 -6.17 -25.02
N GLU A 36 -0.40 -5.86 -24.66
CA GLU A 36 0.73 -6.79 -24.51
C GLU A 36 0.94 -7.17 -23.04
N THR A 37 -0.10 -7.07 -22.21
CA THR A 37 -0.09 -7.51 -20.80
C THR A 37 0.86 -6.73 -19.88
N ALA A 38 1.04 -5.41 -20.11
CA ALA A 38 1.86 -4.57 -19.22
C ALA A 38 1.41 -4.60 -17.76
N ILE A 39 0.11 -4.77 -17.52
CA ILE A 39 -0.48 -4.84 -16.17
C ILE A 39 -0.61 -6.31 -15.77
N LYS A 40 0.23 -6.72 -14.81
CA LYS A 40 0.21 -8.03 -14.19
C LYS A 40 -1.14 -8.25 -13.48
N ILE A 41 -1.64 -9.49 -13.47
CA ILE A 41 -2.93 -9.97 -12.93
C ILE A 41 -4.17 -9.82 -13.81
N LEU A 42 -4.26 -8.85 -14.74
CA LEU A 42 -5.52 -8.60 -15.47
C LEU A 42 -5.99 -9.80 -16.30
N GLU A 43 -5.06 -10.58 -16.84
CA GLU A 43 -5.39 -11.76 -17.65
C GLU A 43 -5.81 -12.99 -16.81
N HIS A 44 -5.57 -12.96 -15.51
CA HIS A 44 -5.93 -14.07 -14.65
C HIS A 44 -7.46 -14.09 -14.41
N ARG A 45 -8.08 -15.25 -14.60
CA ARG A 45 -9.55 -15.42 -14.61
C ARG A 45 -10.25 -14.87 -13.37
N ALA A 46 -9.62 -14.93 -12.21
CA ALA A 46 -10.17 -14.40 -10.95
C ALA A 46 -10.41 -12.88 -10.97
N PHE A 47 -9.78 -12.17 -11.90
CA PHE A 47 -9.87 -10.72 -12.05
C PHE A 47 -10.66 -10.31 -13.31
N SER A 48 -11.52 -11.19 -13.84
CA SER A 48 -12.34 -10.89 -15.03
C SER A 48 -13.24 -9.68 -14.85
N ASP A 49 -13.81 -9.49 -13.66
CA ASP A 49 -14.74 -8.39 -13.39
C ASP A 49 -14.04 -7.03 -13.41
N ILE A 50 -12.86 -6.94 -12.80
CA ILE A 50 -12.03 -5.73 -12.87
C ILE A 50 -11.50 -5.52 -14.29
N ARG A 51 -11.06 -6.58 -14.98
CA ARG A 51 -10.61 -6.49 -16.38
C ARG A 51 -11.70 -5.90 -17.27
N ASN A 52 -12.94 -6.38 -17.17
CA ASN A 52 -14.05 -5.89 -17.98
C ASN A 52 -14.37 -4.42 -17.69
N ARG A 53 -14.37 -4.02 -16.41
CA ARG A 53 -14.56 -2.62 -16.00
C ARG A 53 -13.42 -1.72 -16.47
N PHE A 54 -12.19 -2.21 -16.40
CA PHE A 54 -11.00 -1.50 -16.82
C PHE A 54 -10.96 -1.30 -18.34
N MET A 55 -11.29 -2.33 -19.13
CA MET A 55 -11.38 -2.20 -20.59
C MET A 55 -12.43 -1.17 -21.01
N LYS A 56 -13.61 -1.17 -20.35
CA LYS A 56 -14.63 -0.15 -20.55
C LYS A 56 -14.14 1.25 -20.17
N PHE A 57 -13.40 1.37 -19.07
CA PHE A 57 -12.78 2.64 -18.67
C PHE A 57 -11.82 3.18 -19.74
N LEU A 58 -10.94 2.33 -20.30
CA LEU A 58 -10.01 2.73 -21.35
C LEU A 58 -10.74 3.24 -22.59
N GLU A 59 -11.78 2.53 -23.03
CA GLU A 59 -12.60 2.91 -24.18
C GLU A 59 -13.26 4.28 -23.99
N ILE A 60 -13.92 4.50 -22.84
CA ILE A 60 -14.63 5.76 -22.57
C ILE A 60 -13.65 6.93 -22.39
N SER A 61 -12.48 6.66 -21.80
CA SER A 61 -11.46 7.69 -21.53
C SER A 61 -10.57 7.99 -22.74
N GLY A 62 -10.66 7.19 -23.82
CA GLY A 62 -9.82 7.33 -25.00
C GLY A 62 -8.35 6.95 -24.77
N ILE A 63 -8.03 6.25 -23.68
CA ILE A 63 -6.66 5.84 -23.37
C ILE A 63 -6.26 4.69 -24.28
N SER A 64 -5.18 4.87 -25.03
CA SER A 64 -4.72 3.86 -25.99
C SER A 64 -4.17 2.61 -25.29
N ARG A 65 -4.80 1.47 -25.55
CA ARG A 65 -4.31 0.15 -25.09
C ARG A 65 -3.06 -0.34 -25.81
N PHE A 66 -2.65 0.30 -26.90
CA PHE A 66 -1.54 -0.12 -27.76
C PHE A 66 -0.29 0.74 -27.57
N THR A 67 -0.38 1.81 -26.78
CA THR A 67 0.79 2.63 -26.42
C THR A 67 1.53 1.92 -25.28
N PRO A 68 2.87 1.80 -25.32
CA PRO A 68 3.66 1.36 -24.18
C PRO A 68 3.25 2.10 -22.91
N PHE A 69 3.06 1.37 -21.81
CA PHE A 69 2.48 1.92 -20.59
C PHE A 69 3.28 3.12 -20.06
N GLY A 70 4.60 3.03 -20.06
CA GLY A 70 5.51 4.11 -19.64
C GLY A 70 5.53 5.33 -20.56
N LYS A 71 4.92 5.24 -21.75
CA LYS A 71 4.77 6.36 -22.70
C LYS A 71 3.39 7.02 -22.64
N LEU A 72 2.48 6.52 -21.80
CA LEU A 72 1.20 7.16 -21.59
C LEU A 72 1.39 8.52 -20.88
N PRO A 73 0.50 9.50 -21.12
CA PRO A 73 0.45 10.72 -20.34
C PRO A 73 0.37 10.44 -18.84
N ALA A 74 1.06 11.23 -18.02
CA ALA A 74 1.03 11.07 -16.56
C ALA A 74 -0.40 11.18 -15.99
N SER A 75 -1.27 11.98 -16.60
CA SER A 75 -2.70 12.04 -16.27
C SER A 75 -3.42 10.72 -16.49
N ASP A 76 -3.08 10.00 -17.55
CA ASP A 76 -3.72 8.73 -17.90
C ASP A 76 -3.26 7.63 -16.95
N ILE A 77 -1.97 7.62 -16.62
CA ILE A 77 -1.41 6.73 -15.60
C ILE A 77 -2.06 6.99 -14.23
N ASP A 78 -2.22 8.25 -13.83
CA ASP A 78 -2.92 8.64 -12.60
C ASP A 78 -4.36 8.12 -12.60
N MET A 79 -5.11 8.30 -13.69
CA MET A 79 -6.48 7.78 -13.81
C MET A 79 -6.55 6.25 -13.79
N ILE A 80 -5.58 5.55 -14.38
CA ILE A 80 -5.49 4.09 -14.34
C ILE A 80 -5.29 3.60 -12.90
N PHE A 81 -4.37 4.19 -12.15
CA PHE A 81 -4.04 3.73 -10.80
C PHE A 81 -5.01 4.20 -9.73
N HIS A 82 -5.40 5.48 -9.77
CA HIS A 82 -6.18 6.15 -8.72
C HIS A 82 -7.63 6.43 -9.11
N GLY A 83 -8.00 6.18 -10.37
CA GLY A 83 -9.37 6.31 -10.85
C GLY A 83 -9.74 7.72 -11.27
N THR A 84 -11.03 7.90 -11.54
CA THR A 84 -11.61 9.20 -11.92
C THR A 84 -12.17 9.91 -10.70
N SER A 85 -11.97 11.24 -10.65
CA SER A 85 -12.57 12.10 -9.63
C SER A 85 -13.77 12.85 -10.24
N PRO A 86 -14.83 13.12 -9.47
CA PRO A 86 -15.89 14.05 -9.88
C PRO A 86 -15.32 15.42 -10.29
N GLU A 87 -14.26 15.87 -9.62
CA GLU A 87 -13.60 17.16 -9.86
C GLU A 87 -12.70 17.15 -11.10
N LYS A 88 -12.12 15.99 -11.44
CA LYS A 88 -11.28 15.81 -12.64
C LYS A 88 -12.12 15.47 -13.89
N GLY A 89 -13.44 15.39 -13.74
CA GLY A 89 -14.36 14.91 -14.77
C GLY A 89 -14.36 13.38 -14.86
N SER A 90 -15.55 12.79 -14.90
CA SER A 90 -15.70 11.37 -15.26
C SER A 90 -16.09 11.30 -16.74
N PRO A 91 -15.26 10.69 -17.61
CA PRO A 91 -15.60 10.49 -19.01
C PRO A 91 -16.99 9.84 -19.13
N GLN A 92 -17.92 10.52 -19.82
CA GLN A 92 -19.30 10.06 -20.04
C GLN A 92 -20.04 9.57 -18.76
N ASN A 93 -19.83 10.22 -17.61
CA ASN A 93 -20.39 9.81 -16.31
C ASN A 93 -19.98 8.40 -15.83
N PHE A 94 -18.94 7.81 -16.41
CA PHE A 94 -18.39 6.54 -15.94
C PHE A 94 -17.34 6.77 -14.86
N ARG A 95 -17.62 6.29 -13.65
CA ARG A 95 -16.67 6.35 -12.53
C ARG A 95 -15.83 5.07 -12.48
N PHE A 96 -14.52 5.23 -12.62
CA PHE A 96 -13.55 4.16 -12.38
C PHE A 96 -12.84 4.41 -11.05
N ALA A 97 -12.76 3.41 -10.18
CA ALA A 97 -12.17 3.57 -8.84
C ALA A 97 -10.63 3.56 -8.84
N GLY A 98 -10.01 3.21 -9.98
CA GLY A 98 -8.57 2.96 -10.06
C GLY A 98 -8.23 1.50 -9.74
N LEU A 99 -7.14 1.01 -10.34
CA LEU A 99 -6.67 -0.36 -10.11
C LEU A 99 -6.17 -0.55 -8.68
N LEU A 100 -5.40 0.40 -8.12
CA LEU A 100 -4.78 0.22 -6.80
C LEU A 100 -5.83 0.08 -5.71
N GLY A 101 -6.82 0.99 -5.68
CA GLY A 101 -7.89 0.97 -4.70
C GLY A 101 -8.76 -0.28 -4.82
N PHE A 102 -9.14 -0.66 -6.05
CA PHE A 102 -9.96 -1.86 -6.26
C PHE A 102 -9.26 -3.14 -5.79
N LEU A 103 -7.98 -3.30 -6.14
CA LEU A 103 -7.18 -4.46 -5.80
C LEU A 103 -6.91 -4.52 -4.30
N GLN A 104 -6.64 -3.37 -3.67
CA GLN A 104 -6.49 -3.28 -2.22
C GLN A 104 -7.77 -3.70 -1.49
N ASP A 105 -8.93 -3.19 -1.93
CA ASP A 105 -10.23 -3.55 -1.37
C ASP A 105 -10.52 -5.04 -1.54
N LEU A 106 -10.17 -5.61 -2.70
CA LEU A 106 -10.34 -7.02 -2.98
C LEU A 106 -9.50 -7.89 -2.04
N TYR A 107 -8.25 -7.50 -1.79
CA TYR A 107 -7.38 -8.18 -0.82
C TYR A 107 -7.96 -8.13 0.59
N GLN A 108 -8.38 -6.94 1.04
CA GLN A 108 -8.89 -6.72 2.40
C GLN A 108 -10.21 -7.45 2.67
N LYS A 109 -11.10 -7.55 1.67
CA LYS A 109 -12.37 -8.28 1.82
C LYS A 109 -12.18 -9.78 1.98
N GLY A 110 -11.06 -10.35 1.52
CA GLY A 110 -10.72 -11.76 1.70
C GLY A 110 -11.60 -12.77 0.96
N ASN A 111 -12.58 -12.32 0.19
CA ASN A 111 -13.55 -13.18 -0.53
C ASN A 111 -13.03 -13.63 -1.91
N ILE A 112 -11.80 -14.14 -1.96
CA ILE A 112 -11.16 -14.64 -3.18
C ILE A 112 -10.52 -16.01 -2.95
N SER A 113 -10.30 -16.78 -4.02
CA SER A 113 -9.64 -18.08 -3.92
C SER A 113 -8.18 -17.93 -3.47
N ILE A 114 -7.60 -18.99 -2.91
CA ILE A 114 -6.19 -19.02 -2.48
C ILE A 114 -5.25 -18.66 -3.65
N TRP A 115 -5.54 -19.17 -4.85
CA TRP A 115 -4.79 -18.85 -6.06
C TRP A 115 -4.87 -17.38 -6.44
N ALA A 116 -6.07 -16.79 -6.40
CA ALA A 116 -6.25 -15.36 -6.68
C ALA A 116 -5.57 -14.50 -5.63
N LYS A 117 -5.59 -14.92 -4.35
CA LYS A 117 -4.88 -14.24 -3.28
C LYS A 117 -3.37 -14.25 -3.51
N SER A 118 -2.80 -15.41 -3.84
CA SER A 118 -1.36 -15.52 -4.13
C SER A 118 -0.94 -14.69 -5.34
N GLU A 119 -1.76 -14.65 -6.40
CA GLU A 119 -1.49 -13.81 -7.57
C GLU A 119 -1.51 -12.32 -7.20
N LEU A 120 -2.47 -11.90 -6.37
CA LEU A 120 -2.57 -10.53 -5.87
C LEU A 120 -1.39 -10.16 -4.97
N GLU A 121 -0.99 -11.04 -4.05
CA GLU A 121 0.20 -10.84 -3.19
C GLU A 121 1.49 -10.71 -4.02
N SER A 122 1.56 -11.32 -5.21
CA SER A 122 2.70 -11.19 -6.12
C SER A 122 2.87 -9.80 -6.75
N VAL A 123 1.90 -8.91 -6.60
CA VAL A 123 1.94 -7.51 -7.01
C VAL A 123 1.82 -6.53 -5.84
N MET A 124 2.02 -7.03 -4.61
CA MET A 124 2.00 -6.22 -3.41
C MET A 124 3.39 -6.17 -2.77
N SER A 125 3.64 -5.10 -2.04
CA SER A 125 4.85 -4.93 -1.24
C SER A 125 4.49 -4.45 0.18
N GLU A 126 5.37 -4.76 1.13
CA GLU A 126 5.25 -4.24 2.48
C GLU A 126 5.62 -2.76 2.49
N LYS A 127 4.74 -1.94 3.07
CA LYS A 127 5.04 -0.54 3.38
C LYS A 127 4.91 -0.28 4.85
N ASP A 128 5.69 0.66 5.36
CA ASP A 128 5.54 1.13 6.72
C ASP A 128 4.11 1.58 6.98
N CYS A 129 3.54 1.11 8.09
CA CYS A 129 2.23 1.52 8.51
C CYS A 129 2.24 3.01 8.83
N ASP A 130 1.55 3.80 8.02
CA ASP A 130 1.36 5.25 8.18
C ASP A 130 0.87 5.68 9.59
N ALA A 131 0.05 4.87 10.26
CA ALA A 131 -0.50 5.21 11.58
C ALA A 131 0.54 5.14 12.71
N CYS A 132 1.52 4.22 12.63
CA CYS A 132 2.58 4.11 13.63
C CYS A 132 3.97 4.45 13.07
N GLY A 133 4.07 4.78 11.78
CA GLY A 133 5.30 4.94 11.01
C GLY A 133 6.27 3.79 11.19
N GLY A 134 5.80 2.54 11.22
CA GLY A 134 6.66 1.36 11.45
C GLY A 134 6.88 0.99 12.93
N ALA A 135 6.41 1.79 13.89
CA ALA A 135 6.72 1.58 15.31
C ALA A 135 5.95 0.43 15.99
N ARG A 136 4.95 -0.16 15.32
CA ARG A 136 4.15 -1.31 15.78
C ARG A 136 3.26 -1.04 17.01
N LEU A 137 3.35 0.13 17.61
CA LEU A 137 2.68 0.48 18.86
C LEU A 137 1.56 1.50 18.65
N ASN A 138 0.60 1.53 19.57
CA ASN A 138 -0.43 2.56 19.60
C ASN A 138 0.13 3.93 20.04
N PRO A 139 -0.59 5.03 19.76
CA PRO A 139 -0.15 6.38 20.11
C PRO A 139 0.12 6.55 21.61
N GLU A 140 -0.66 5.90 22.48
CA GLU A 140 -0.51 6.00 23.93
C GLU A 140 0.81 5.40 24.42
N ALA A 141 1.21 4.23 23.90
CA ALA A 141 2.50 3.64 24.23
C ALA A 141 3.67 4.44 23.66
N LEU A 142 3.50 5.08 22.51
CA LEU A 142 4.51 5.96 21.90
C LEU A 142 4.65 7.31 22.62
N ALA A 143 3.60 7.75 23.32
CA ALA A 143 3.63 8.98 24.11
C ALA A 143 4.43 8.86 25.40
N VAL A 144 4.65 7.64 25.92
CA VAL A 144 5.47 7.40 27.11
C VAL A 144 6.93 7.68 26.79
N ARG A 145 7.57 8.55 27.58
CA ARG A 145 8.96 8.97 27.39
C ARG A 145 9.81 8.72 28.63
N VAL A 146 11.07 8.38 28.39
CA VAL A 146 12.14 8.34 29.39
C VAL A 146 13.29 9.19 28.86
N SER A 147 13.65 10.25 29.60
CA SER A 147 14.65 11.24 29.15
C SER A 147 14.36 11.74 27.72
N ASP A 148 13.11 12.16 27.49
CA ASP A 148 12.55 12.65 26.22
C ASP A 148 12.49 11.65 25.04
N LEU A 149 12.94 10.41 25.21
CA LEU A 149 12.86 9.36 24.20
C LEU A 149 11.64 8.46 24.39
N SER A 150 10.92 8.19 23.31
CA SER A 150 9.91 7.15 23.28
C SER A 150 10.57 5.76 23.16
N ILE A 151 9.79 4.72 23.42
CA ILE A 151 10.25 3.33 23.23
C ILE A 151 10.65 3.04 21.76
N ARG A 152 10.05 3.73 20.78
CA ARG A 152 10.43 3.62 19.37
C ARG A 152 11.83 4.17 19.16
N ASP A 153 12.11 5.34 19.70
CA ASP A 153 13.40 6.02 19.52
C ASP A 153 14.52 5.18 20.10
N PHE A 154 14.32 4.66 21.32
CA PHE A 154 15.26 3.75 21.97
C PHE A 154 15.45 2.45 21.18
N SER A 155 14.38 1.85 20.65
CA SER A 155 14.44 0.60 19.90
C SER A 155 15.11 0.74 18.52
N ASN A 156 15.14 1.95 17.96
CA ASN A 156 15.81 2.25 16.70
C ASN A 156 17.30 2.58 16.87
N MET A 157 17.80 2.68 18.11
CA MET A 157 19.22 2.87 18.36
C MET A 157 20.01 1.61 18.05
N THR A 158 21.27 1.80 17.65
CA THR A 158 22.24 0.71 17.69
C THR A 158 22.46 0.25 19.13
N ILE A 159 22.89 -1.00 19.32
CA ILE A 159 23.19 -1.56 20.66
C ILE A 159 24.17 -0.67 21.42
N HIS A 160 25.19 -0.13 20.75
CA HIS A 160 26.17 0.76 21.38
C HIS A 160 25.55 2.07 21.88
N GLN A 161 24.71 2.72 21.07
CA GLN A 161 23.99 3.94 21.46
C GLN A 161 23.05 3.67 22.63
N ALA A 162 22.30 2.57 22.58
CA ALA A 162 21.38 2.16 23.65
C ALA A 162 22.11 1.90 24.98
N SER A 163 23.26 1.22 24.94
CA SER A 163 24.11 1.00 26.13
C SER A 163 24.60 2.32 26.72
N CYS A 164 25.16 3.19 25.87
CA CYS A 164 25.66 4.50 26.29
C CYS A 164 24.53 5.36 26.90
N PHE A 165 23.33 5.31 26.32
CA PHE A 165 22.15 6.01 26.84
C PHE A 165 21.78 5.51 28.24
N ILE A 166 21.71 4.18 28.44
CA ILE A 166 21.40 3.60 29.74
C ILE A 166 22.44 3.99 30.79
N ASP A 167 23.74 3.91 30.46
CA ASP A 167 24.83 4.23 31.38
C ASP A 167 24.85 5.70 31.81
N GLN A 168 24.42 6.61 30.93
CA GLN A 168 24.37 8.05 31.20
C GLN A 168 23.05 8.51 31.82
N MET A 169 22.05 7.62 31.92
CA MET A 169 20.72 7.99 32.38
C MET A 169 20.70 8.29 33.89
N ALA A 170 20.45 9.55 34.25
CA ALA A 170 20.26 9.95 35.63
C ALA A 170 18.77 9.85 36.01
N LEU A 171 18.45 8.94 36.92
CA LEU A 171 17.11 8.82 37.52
C LEU A 171 17.13 9.41 38.93
N SER A 172 16.10 10.18 39.28
CA SER A 172 15.92 10.59 40.67
C SER A 172 15.57 9.38 41.54
N ARG A 173 16.09 9.33 42.77
CA ARG A 173 15.62 8.37 43.76
C ARG A 173 14.20 8.76 44.19
N LYS A 174 13.32 7.75 44.30
CA LYS A 174 12.04 7.88 45.00
C LYS A 174 12.24 7.95 46.50
#